data_AF-A0A2E7F584-F1
#
_entry.id   AF-A0A2E7F584-F1
#
_cell.length_a   1.000
_cell.length_b   1.000
_cell.length_c   1.000
_cell.angle_alpha   90.00
_cell.angle_beta   90.00
_cell.angle_gamma   90.00
#
_symmetry.space_group_name_H-M   'P 1'
#
loop_
_entity.id
_entity.type
_entity.pdbx_description
1 polymer ?
#
loop_
_entity_poly.entity_id
_entity_poly.type
_entity_poly.pdbx_seq_one_letter_code
_entity_poly.pdbx_strand_id
1 'polypeptide(L)' 'MAGEKITVNFEIDPDSVEMLNSITEQYKLPNSSKALRCLLDFIAESEDEWDVVFKKIRCRRC' A
#
# COMPACT_ATOMS: atom_id res chain seq x y z
N MET A 1 1.71 17.50 -11.19
CA MET A 1 1.36 16.89 -12.49
C MET A 1 1.31 15.39 -12.28
N ALA A 2 0.23 14.71 -12.66
CA ALA A 2 0.18 13.26 -12.54
C ALA A 2 1.05 12.66 -13.65
N GLY A 3 2.23 12.15 -13.30
CA GLY A 3 3.11 11.43 -14.22
C GLY A 3 2.42 10.21 -14.82
N GLU A 4 3.01 9.65 -15.86
CA GLU A 4 2.51 8.45 -16.53
C GLU A 4 2.31 7.31 -15.53
N LYS A 5 1.11 6.72 -15.53
CA LYS A 5 0.79 5.58 -14.68
C LYS A 5 1.19 4.31 -15.41
N ILE A 6 2.11 3.56 -14.84
CA ILE A 6 2.47 2.23 -15.32
C ILE A 6 1.66 1.16 -14.58
N THR A 7 1.28 0.11 -15.29
CA THR A 7 0.66 -1.08 -14.68
C THR A 7 1.75 -2.07 -14.32
N VAL A 8 1.76 -2.49 -13.06
CA VAL A 8 2.69 -3.50 -12.54
C VAL A 8 1.87 -4.57 -11.84
N ASN A 9 2.18 -5.84 -12.08
CA ASN A 9 1.53 -6.97 -11.43
C ASN A 9 2.37 -7.41 -10.23
N PHE A 10 1.73 -7.52 -9.07
CA PHE A 10 2.34 -8.01 -7.84
C PHE A 10 1.49 -9.13 -7.25
N GLU A 11 2.15 -10.09 -6.61
CA GLU A 11 1.50 -11.09 -5.78
C GLU A 11 1.48 -10.58 -4.34
N ILE A 12 0.31 -10.54 -3.72
CA ILE A 12 0.11 -10.12 -2.33
C ILE A 12 -0.86 -11.07 -1.63
N ASP A 13 -0.77 -11.15 -0.30
CA ASP A 13 -1.68 -11.95 0.49
C ASP A 13 -3.15 -11.48 0.36
N PRO A 14 -4.14 -12.40 0.44
CA PRO A 14 -5.56 -12.06 0.44
C PRO A 14 -5.94 -11.00 1.49
N ASP A 15 -5.39 -11.09 2.70
CA ASP A 15 -5.64 -10.13 3.78
C ASP A 15 -5.21 -8.70 3.39
N SER A 16 -4.16 -8.57 2.57
CA SER A 16 -3.70 -7.28 2.06
C SER A 16 -4.68 -6.72 1.03
N VAL A 17 -5.30 -7.57 0.22
CA VAL A 17 -6.36 -7.17 -0.72
C VAL A 17 -7.59 -6.66 0.04
N GLU A 18 -8.03 -7.41 1.07
CA GLU A 18 -9.16 -7.00 1.91
C GLU A 18 -8.89 -5.69 2.65
N MET A 19 -7.66 -5.51 3.15
CA MET A 19 -7.23 -4.25 3.75
C MET A 19 -7.32 -3.09 2.75
N LEU A 20 -6.82 -3.25 1.51
CA LEU A 20 -6.87 -2.21 0.49
C LEU A 20 -8.31 -1.87 0.08
N ASN A 21 -9.20 -2.87 0.02
CA ASN A 21 -10.62 -2.64 -0.26
C ASN A 21 -11.29 -1.88 0.89
N SER A 22 -11.02 -2.27 2.14
CA SER A 22 -11.54 -1.58 3.32
C SER A 22 -11.13 -0.11 3.37
N ILE A 23 -9.85 0.18 3.07
CA ILE A 23 -9.34 1.56 2.97
C ILE A 23 -10.05 2.30 1.82
N THR A 24 -10.23 1.65 0.68
CA THR A 24 -10.90 2.24 -0.49
C THR A 24 -12.33 2.66 -0.15
N GLU A 25 -13.09 1.79 0.53
CA GLU A 25 -14.46 2.09 0.97
C GLU A 25 -14.49 3.18 2.04
N GLN A 26 -13.67 3.07 3.08
CA GLN A 26 -13.61 4.01 4.20
C GLN A 26 -13.31 5.44 3.75
N TYR A 27 -12.36 5.59 2.82
CA TYR A 27 -11.91 6.90 2.32
C TYR A 27 -12.54 7.27 0.97
N LYS A 28 -13.51 6.49 0.48
CA LYS A 28 -14.22 6.68 -0.79
C LYS A 28 -13.27 6.90 -1.97
N LEU A 29 -12.21 6.10 -2.03
CA LEU A 29 -11.23 6.15 -3.10
C LEU A 29 -11.79 5.49 -4.37
N PRO A 30 -11.35 5.91 -5.57
CA PRO A 30 -11.87 5.39 -6.83
C PRO A 30 -11.55 3.90 -7.06
N ASN A 31 -10.45 3.40 -6.50
CA ASN A 31 -10.06 1.99 -6.58
C ASN A 31 -8.90 1.67 -5.60
N SER A 32 -8.64 0.39 -5.41
CA SER A 32 -7.57 -0.14 -4.57
C SER A 32 -6.17 0.29 -5.05
N SER A 33 -5.99 0.57 -6.36
CA SER A 33 -4.74 1.12 -6.88
C SER A 33 -4.45 2.53 -6.35
N LYS A 34 -5.50 3.33 -6.13
CA LYS A 34 -5.36 4.66 -5.51
C LYS A 34 -5.04 4.55 -4.02
N ALA A 35 -5.62 3.58 -3.31
CA ALA A 35 -5.29 3.29 -1.92
C ALA A 35 -3.81 2.88 -1.79
N LEU A 36 -3.36 1.91 -2.61
CA LEU A 36 -1.97 1.47 -2.64
C LEU A 36 -1.01 2.63 -2.94
N ARG A 37 -1.34 3.47 -3.92
CA ARG A 37 -0.49 4.62 -4.25
C ARG A 37 -0.35 5.59 -3.08
N CYS A 38 -1.44 5.88 -2.36
CA CYS A 38 -1.36 6.74 -1.18
C CYS A 38 -0.47 6.15 -0.08
N LEU A 39 -0.48 4.82 0.10
CA LEU A 39 0.44 4.15 1.03
C LEU A 39 1.90 4.27 0.57
N LEU A 40 2.16 4.04 -0.72
CA LEU A 40 3.51 4.16 -1.29
C LEU A 40 4.02 5.60 -1.24
N ASP A 41 3.18 6.58 -1.56
CA ASP A 41 3.49 8.01 -1.49
C ASP A 41 3.90 8.37 -0.04
N PHE A 42 3.12 7.94 0.96
CA PHE A 42 3.43 8.17 2.37
C PHE A 42 4.77 7.54 2.80
N ILE A 43 5.02 6.28 2.44
CA ILE A 43 6.28 5.61 2.78
C ILE A 43 7.47 6.24 2.04
N ALA A 44 7.27 6.77 0.83
CA ALA A 44 8.32 7.47 0.10
C ALA A 44 8.68 8.82 0.75
N GLU A 45 7.74 9.48 1.42
CA GLU A 45 8.01 10.72 2.19
C GLU A 45 8.68 10.44 3.54
N SER A 46 8.47 9.24 4.12
CA SER A 46 9.05 8.80 5.40
C SER A 46 10.25 7.85 5.24
N GLU A 47 11.29 8.25 4.50
CA GLU A 47 12.48 7.40 4.25
C GLU A 47 13.19 6.95 5.55
N ASP A 48 13.17 7.78 6.58
CA ASP A 48 13.77 7.48 7.89
C ASP A 48 13.02 6.36 8.65
N GLU A 49 11.78 6.07 8.29
CA GLU A 49 10.97 5.02 8.90
C GLU A 49 11.06 3.67 8.16
N TRP A 50 11.80 3.58 7.06
CA TRP A 50 11.92 2.34 6.27
C TRP A 50 12.43 1.17 7.10
N ASP A 51 13.34 1.42 8.03
CA ASP A 51 13.84 0.40 8.95
C ASP A 51 12.70 -0.21 9.79
N VAL A 52 11.70 0.58 10.19
CA VAL A 52 10.54 0.11 10.97
C VAL A 52 9.59 -0.75 10.11
N VAL A 53 9.57 -0.51 8.80
CA VAL A 53 8.76 -1.24 7.83
C VAL A 53 9.44 -2.54 7.40
N PHE A 54 10.73 -2.50 7.08
CA PHE A 54 11.45 -3.62 6.46
C PHE A 54 12.30 -4.46 7.42
N LYS A 55 12.85 -3.89 8.51
CA LYS A 55 13.67 -4.66 9.46
C LYS A 55 12.86 -5.38 10.54
N LYS A 56 11.61 -4.96 10.77
CA LYS A 56 10.71 -5.69 11.67
C LYS A 56 9.98 -6.78 10.91
N ILE A 57 10.26 -8.04 11.24
CA ILE A 57 9.47 -9.18 10.77
C ILE A 57 8.08 -9.06 11.41
N ARG A 58 7.10 -8.65 10.60
CA ARG A 58 5.69 -8.61 10.99
C ARG A 58 5.01 -9.82 10.39
N CYS A 59 4.93 -10.86 11.18
CA CYS A 59 4.16 -12.02 10.81
C CYS A 59 2.74 -11.84 11.34
N ARG A 60 1.76 -11.78 10.43
CA ARG A 60 0.33 -11.88 10.81
C ARG A 60 -0.19 -13.31 10.72
N ARG A 61 0.63 -14.24 10.22
CA ARG A 61 0.31 -15.64 9.92
C ARG A 61 1.30 -16.63 10.53
N CYS A 62 2.29 -16.15 11.27
CA CYS A 62 2.90 -16.87 12.36
C CYS A 62 2.52 -16.15 13.66
#